data_AF-A0A482RQN4-F1
#
_entry.id   AF-A0A482RQN4-F1
#
_cell.length_a   1.000
_cell.length_b   1.000
_cell.length_c   1.000
_cell.angle_alpha   90.00
_cell.angle_beta   90.00
_cell.angle_gamma   90.00
#
_symmetry.space_group_name_H-M   'P 1'
#
loop_
_entity.id
_entity.type
_entity.pdbx_description
1 polymer ?
#
loop_
_entity_poly.entity_id
_entity_poly.type
_entity_poly.pdbx_seq_one_letter_code
_entity_poly.pdbx_strand_id
1 'polypeptide(L)'
;MDHMEFGRRKAVEAELHAATIAALRDVLDGKPTARVVPQSLVWDASSHFLMYPCMLGIRTLNVETHDTVRMTGKVESTERFCSLALYQGVPTISSQMSRALGVAGAVPIMGAVQGDATRVDPTLFATSWKRQRFFCFSNREPADVRPSDYATYVPMAFATREHEQTCVCE
;
A
#
# COMPACT_ATOMS: atom_id res chain seq x y z
N MET A 1 10.50 22.13 3.79
CA MET A 1 10.32 21.32 5.01
C MET A 1 10.89 22.12 6.16
N ASP A 2 10.21 22.16 7.29
CA ASP A 2 10.72 22.84 8.49
C ASP A 2 11.90 22.06 9.11
N HIS A 3 12.85 22.75 9.72
CA HIS A 3 14.04 22.16 10.35
C HIS A 3 13.66 21.15 11.44
N MET A 4 12.60 21.43 12.20
CA MET A 4 12.14 20.53 13.25
C MET A 4 11.52 19.24 12.68
N GLU A 5 10.75 19.35 11.59
CA GLU A 5 10.19 18.19 10.88
C GLU A 5 11.29 17.30 10.29
N PHE A 6 12.30 17.93 9.66
CA PHE A 6 13.47 17.22 9.15
C PHE A 6 14.20 16.46 10.26
N GLY A 7 14.42 17.11 11.42
CA GLY A 7 15.06 16.49 12.57
C GLY A 7 14.32 15.26 13.07
N ARG A 8 12.98 15.33 13.18
CA ARG A 8 12.15 14.18 13.58
C ARG A 8 12.26 13.03 12.58
N ARG A 9 12.14 13.30 11.28
CA ARG A 9 12.25 12.27 10.23
C ARG A 9 13.66 11.65 10.19
N LYS A 10 14.71 12.45 10.35
CA LYS A 10 16.11 11.97 10.42
C LYS A 10 16.35 11.04 11.62
N ALA A 11 15.75 11.36 12.78
CA ALA A 11 15.84 10.48 13.95
C ALA A 11 15.19 9.11 13.69
N VAL A 12 14.01 9.10 13.04
CA VAL A 12 13.33 7.85 12.65
C VAL A 12 14.17 7.03 11.66
N GLU A 13 14.84 7.66 10.69
CA GLU A 13 15.75 6.95 9.77
C GLU A 13 16.94 6.32 10.50
N ALA A 14 17.54 7.04 11.46
CA ALA A 14 18.66 6.51 12.24
C ALA A 14 18.23 5.28 13.06
N GLU A 15 17.03 5.32 13.62
CA GLU A 15 16.47 4.20 14.37
C GLU A 15 16.10 3.02 13.47
N LEU A 16 15.49 3.26 12.31
CA LEU A 16 15.21 2.25 11.29
C LEU A 16 16.50 1.55 10.83
N HIS A 17 17.55 2.32 10.59
CA HIS A 17 18.86 1.80 10.19
C HIS A 17 19.49 0.96 11.31
N ALA A 18 19.45 1.43 12.56
CA ALA A 18 19.92 0.67 13.72
C ALA A 18 19.15 -0.63 13.92
N ALA A 19 17.82 -0.60 13.79
CA ALA A 19 16.96 -1.78 13.87
C ALA A 19 17.25 -2.80 12.76
N THR A 20 17.51 -2.31 11.54
CA THR A 20 17.88 -3.17 10.40
C THR A 20 19.21 -3.85 10.65
N ILE A 21 20.24 -3.13 11.12
CA ILE A 21 21.54 -3.71 11.46
C ILE A 21 21.41 -4.73 12.59
N ALA A 22 20.65 -4.42 13.64
CA ALA A 22 20.43 -5.34 14.75
C ALA A 22 19.72 -6.62 14.28
N ALA A 23 18.67 -6.48 13.47
CA ALA A 23 17.96 -7.61 12.89
C ALA A 23 18.86 -8.47 11.99
N LEU A 24 19.72 -7.85 11.17
CA LEU A 24 20.67 -8.59 10.34
C LEU A 24 21.70 -9.35 11.17
N ARG A 25 22.20 -8.77 12.27
CA ARG A 25 23.08 -9.47 13.22
C ARG A 25 22.38 -10.68 13.83
N ASP A 26 21.14 -10.52 14.26
CA ASP A 26 20.37 -11.62 14.83
C ASP A 26 20.12 -12.75 13.81
N VAL A 27 19.93 -12.41 12.52
CA VAL A 27 19.85 -13.40 11.44
C VAL A 27 21.17 -14.14 11.27
N LEU A 28 22.31 -13.43 11.29
CA LEU A 28 23.64 -14.02 11.19
C LEU A 28 23.98 -14.91 12.39
N ASP A 29 23.51 -14.55 13.58
CA ASP A 29 23.65 -15.34 14.81
C ASP A 29 22.70 -16.56 14.85
N GLY A 30 21.87 -16.75 13.82
CA GLY A 30 20.96 -17.90 13.70
C GLY A 30 19.75 -17.84 14.64
N LYS A 31 19.38 -16.66 15.14
CA LYS A 31 18.20 -16.54 16.01
C LYS A 31 16.91 -16.73 15.19
N PRO A 32 16.04 -17.69 15.56
CA PRO A 32 14.84 -18.02 14.76
C PRO A 32 13.77 -16.91 14.76
N THR A 33 13.86 -15.94 15.68
CA THR A 33 12.95 -14.80 15.78
C THR A 33 13.42 -13.57 15.03
N ALA A 34 14.61 -13.61 14.42
CA ALA A 34 15.17 -12.47 13.72
C ALA A 34 14.31 -12.11 12.50
N ARG A 35 13.79 -10.89 12.48
CA ARG A 35 13.00 -10.35 11.37
C ARG A 35 13.66 -9.09 10.85
N VAL A 36 14.17 -9.16 9.63
CA VAL A 36 14.70 -7.99 8.93
C VAL A 36 13.56 -7.03 8.65
N VAL A 37 13.80 -5.74 8.84
CA VAL A 37 12.84 -4.72 8.47
C VAL A 37 12.73 -4.69 6.94
N PRO A 38 11.56 -5.00 6.36
CA PRO A 38 11.44 -5.08 4.92
C PRO A 38 11.57 -3.68 4.32
N GLN A 39 12.64 -3.45 3.57
CA GLN A 39 12.77 -2.31 2.67
C GLN A 39 12.68 -2.83 1.25
N SER A 40 11.63 -2.43 0.55
CA SER A 40 11.39 -2.89 -0.81
C SER A 40 11.36 -1.73 -1.77
N LEU A 41 11.71 -2.04 -3.01
CA LEU A 41 11.65 -1.15 -4.14
C LEU A 41 10.93 -1.89 -5.27
N VAL A 42 10.06 -1.18 -5.99
CA VAL A 42 9.12 -1.78 -6.93
C VAL A 42 9.20 -1.07 -8.26
N TRP A 43 9.27 -1.86 -9.32
CA TRP A 43 9.16 -1.42 -10.70
C TRP A 43 7.71 -1.35 -11.12
N ASP A 44 7.41 -0.41 -12.00
CA ASP A 44 6.16 -0.45 -12.74
C ASP A 44 6.23 -1.47 -13.89
N ALA A 45 5.08 -1.90 -14.42
CA ALA A 45 5.04 -2.88 -15.51
C ALA A 45 5.78 -2.43 -16.78
N SER A 46 5.89 -1.12 -17.01
CA SER A 46 6.63 -0.59 -18.17
C SER A 46 8.15 -0.55 -17.94
N SER A 47 8.61 -0.74 -16.70
CA SER A 47 10.02 -0.63 -16.30
C SER A 47 10.67 0.75 -16.51
N HIS A 48 9.87 1.79 -16.74
CA HIS A 48 10.38 3.17 -16.82
C HIS A 48 10.39 3.86 -15.45
N PHE A 49 9.53 3.43 -14.53
CA PHE A 49 9.36 4.06 -13.23
C PHE A 49 9.76 3.15 -12.08
N LEU A 50 10.51 3.73 -11.17
CA LEU A 50 11.00 3.07 -9.97
C LEU A 50 10.44 3.74 -8.72
N MET A 51 9.76 2.96 -7.89
CA MET A 51 9.15 3.44 -6.66
C MET A 51 9.91 2.92 -5.46
N TYR A 52 10.30 3.83 -4.57
CA TYR A 52 11.02 3.47 -3.36
C TYR A 52 10.65 4.38 -2.19
N PRO A 53 10.67 3.85 -0.95
CA PRO A 53 10.32 4.63 0.21
C PRO A 53 11.52 5.45 0.69
N CYS A 54 11.27 6.69 1.10
CA CYS A 54 12.27 7.64 1.56
C CYS A 54 11.78 8.36 2.82
N MET A 55 12.64 9.18 3.46
CA MET A 55 12.27 9.89 4.69
C MET A 55 11.04 10.80 4.53
N LEU A 56 10.81 11.27 3.30
CA LEU A 56 9.75 12.21 2.94
C LEU A 56 8.40 11.53 2.64
N GLY A 57 8.43 10.28 2.19
CA GLY A 57 7.28 9.58 1.63
C GLY A 57 7.74 8.49 0.66
N ILE A 58 6.99 8.26 -0.42
CA ILE A 58 7.37 7.33 -1.49
C ILE A 58 7.73 8.14 -2.73
N ARG A 59 8.92 7.89 -3.26
CA ARG A 59 9.45 8.60 -4.41
C ARG A 59 9.28 7.76 -5.67
N THR A 60 8.68 8.35 -6.70
CA THR A 60 8.61 7.79 -8.05
C THR A 60 9.67 8.44 -8.92
N LEU A 61 10.69 7.66 -9.25
CA LEU A 61 11.81 8.05 -10.09
C LEU A 61 11.55 7.59 -11.53
N ASN A 62 11.77 8.45 -12.51
CA ASN A 62 11.96 8.02 -13.89
C ASN A 62 13.42 7.61 -14.07
N VAL A 63 13.65 6.37 -14.51
CA VAL A 63 14.99 5.82 -14.61
C VAL A 63 15.77 6.37 -15.80
N GLU A 64 15.09 6.79 -16.86
CA GLU A 64 15.73 7.35 -18.04
C GLU A 64 16.18 8.80 -17.82
N THR A 65 15.31 9.62 -17.21
CA THR A 65 15.62 11.03 -16.97
C THR A 65 16.31 11.27 -15.63
N HIS A 66 16.36 10.26 -14.76
CA HIS A 66 16.79 10.35 -13.36
C HIS A 66 16.03 11.39 -12.51
N ASP A 67 14.89 11.85 -13.02
CA ASP A 67 14.06 12.85 -12.35
C ASP A 67 12.96 12.21 -11.51
N THR A 68 12.47 13.00 -10.57
CA THR A 68 11.36 12.60 -9.71
C THR A 68 10.06 13.09 -10.29
N VAL A 69 9.22 12.15 -10.71
CA VAL A 69 7.92 12.48 -11.31
C VAL A 69 6.91 12.83 -10.23
N ARG A 70 6.91 12.06 -9.13
CA ARG A 70 5.90 12.20 -8.07
C ARG A 70 6.45 11.79 -6.71
N MET A 71 5.94 12.47 -5.69
CA MET A 71 6.15 12.13 -4.28
C MET A 71 4.80 11.80 -3.65
N THR A 72 4.59 10.53 -3.32
CA THR A 72 3.35 10.02 -2.71
C THR A 72 3.50 9.96 -1.19
N GLY A 73 2.40 10.18 -0.44
CA GLY A 73 2.41 10.10 1.02
C GLY A 73 3.16 11.25 1.72
N LYS A 74 3.42 12.37 1.03
CA LYS A 74 4.08 13.55 1.62
C LYS A 74 3.30 14.15 2.80
N VAL A 75 1.97 14.07 2.73
CA VAL A 75 1.04 14.55 3.77
C VAL A 75 1.15 13.71 5.05
N GLU A 76 1.53 12.44 4.92
CA GLU A 76 1.70 11.50 6.04
C GLU A 76 3.04 11.71 6.75
N SER A 77 3.25 12.91 7.29
CA SER A 77 4.55 13.33 7.84
C SER A 77 5.07 12.50 9.02
N THR A 78 4.17 11.83 9.73
CA THR A 78 4.48 11.00 10.90
C THR A 78 4.83 9.57 10.56
N GLU A 79 4.64 9.16 9.30
CA GLU A 79 4.77 7.78 8.87
C GLU A 79 6.01 7.60 8.00
N ARG A 80 6.75 6.51 8.25
CA ARG A 80 7.88 6.11 7.44
C ARG A 80 7.50 4.81 6.73
N PHE A 81 7.27 4.90 5.42
CA PHE A 81 6.92 3.72 4.62
C PHE A 81 8.11 2.76 4.50
N CYS A 82 7.89 1.46 4.41
CA CYS A 82 8.96 0.45 4.37
C CYS A 82 8.77 -0.57 3.25
N SER A 83 7.71 -1.38 3.32
CA SER A 83 7.36 -2.32 2.26
C SER A 83 6.40 -1.67 1.28
N LEU A 84 6.60 -1.93 0.01
CA LEU A 84 5.87 -1.41 -1.14
C LEU A 84 5.45 -2.59 -2.02
N ALA A 85 4.25 -2.51 -2.58
CA ALA A 85 3.79 -3.41 -3.63
C ALA A 85 2.90 -2.63 -4.60
N LEU A 86 3.05 -2.86 -5.89
CA LEU A 86 2.28 -2.16 -6.92
C LEU A 86 1.34 -3.14 -7.61
N TYR A 87 0.06 -2.81 -7.65
CA TYR A 87 -0.95 -3.54 -8.38
C TYR A 87 -1.44 -2.72 -9.57
N GLN A 88 -1.33 -3.28 -10.77
CA GLN A 88 -1.69 -2.60 -12.03
C GLN A 88 -2.68 -3.44 -12.87
N GLY A 89 -3.28 -4.48 -12.26
CA GLY A 89 -4.18 -5.39 -12.95
C GLY A 89 -5.64 -4.96 -12.86
N VAL A 90 -6.48 -5.61 -13.67
CA VAL A 90 -7.94 -5.57 -13.52
C VAL A 90 -8.34 -6.60 -12.46
N PRO A 91 -9.09 -6.21 -11.41
CA PRO A 91 -9.53 -7.16 -10.40
C PRO A 91 -10.55 -8.14 -11.02
N THR A 92 -10.20 -9.41 -11.08
CA THR A 92 -11.14 -10.49 -11.41
C THR A 92 -11.85 -10.93 -10.15
N ILE A 93 -13.17 -10.69 -10.05
CA ILE A 93 -13.95 -11.17 -8.90
C ILE A 93 -14.18 -12.67 -9.07
N SER A 94 -13.68 -13.47 -8.12
CA SER A 94 -13.97 -14.90 -8.09
C SER A 94 -15.43 -15.16 -7.70
N SER A 95 -16.00 -16.27 -8.17
CA SER A 95 -17.38 -16.67 -7.87
C SER A 95 -17.64 -16.87 -6.36
N GLN A 96 -16.59 -17.13 -5.59
CA GLN A 96 -16.66 -17.24 -4.12
C GLN A 96 -16.75 -15.85 -3.48
N MET A 97 -15.97 -14.89 -3.97
CA MET A 97 -15.99 -13.50 -3.50
C MET A 97 -17.32 -12.81 -3.86
N SER A 98 -17.86 -13.05 -5.05
CA SER A 98 -19.18 -12.51 -5.44
C SER A 98 -20.31 -12.98 -4.51
N ARG A 99 -20.25 -14.25 -4.07
CA ARG A 99 -21.20 -14.81 -3.09
C ARG A 99 -21.02 -14.21 -1.70
N ALA A 100 -19.78 -14.02 -1.24
CA ALA A 100 -19.48 -13.48 0.08
C ALA A 100 -19.88 -12.01 0.24
N LEU A 101 -19.81 -11.22 -0.84
CA LEU A 101 -20.25 -9.83 -0.83
C LEU A 101 -21.77 -9.64 -0.98
N GLY A 102 -22.55 -10.73 -1.08
CA GLY A 102 -24.00 -10.65 -1.24
C GLY A 102 -24.44 -10.03 -2.58
N VAL A 103 -23.50 -9.85 -3.52
CA VAL A 103 -23.81 -9.23 -4.81
C VAL A 103 -24.29 -10.32 -5.77
N ALA A 104 -25.56 -10.67 -5.61
CA ALA A 104 -26.28 -11.54 -6.52
C ALA A 104 -26.57 -10.77 -7.82
N GLY A 105 -25.67 -10.92 -8.80
CA GLY A 105 -25.81 -10.29 -10.12
C GLY A 105 -24.48 -9.79 -10.61
N ALA A 106 -24.22 -9.98 -11.90
CA ALA A 106 -23.01 -9.51 -12.56
C ALA A 106 -22.82 -8.00 -12.34
N VAL A 107 -22.02 -7.64 -11.35
CA VAL A 107 -21.52 -6.28 -11.20
C VAL A 107 -20.74 -5.96 -12.47
N PRO A 108 -20.96 -4.82 -13.14
CA PRO A 108 -20.34 -4.50 -14.42
C PRO A 108 -18.85 -4.16 -14.27
N ILE A 109 -18.14 -4.72 -13.29
CA ILE A 109 -16.69 -4.60 -13.16
C ILE A 109 -16.02 -5.24 -14.38
N MET A 110 -16.59 -6.31 -14.95
CA MET A 110 -16.04 -6.92 -16.16
C MET A 110 -16.32 -6.09 -17.42
N GLY A 111 -17.55 -5.58 -17.60
CA GLY A 111 -17.95 -4.87 -18.81
C GLY A 111 -17.44 -3.42 -18.90
N ALA A 112 -17.26 -2.74 -17.77
CA ALA A 112 -16.82 -1.35 -17.77
C ALA A 112 -15.28 -1.20 -17.75
N VAL A 113 -14.52 -2.31 -17.66
CA VAL A 113 -13.04 -2.30 -17.71
C VAL A 113 -12.49 -2.86 -19.03
N GLN A 114 -13.31 -3.59 -19.80
CA GLN A 114 -12.90 -4.15 -21.09
C GLN A 114 -12.77 -3.13 -22.23
N GLY A 115 -13.26 -1.90 -22.06
CA GLY A 115 -13.30 -0.90 -23.14
C GLY A 115 -12.12 0.08 -23.18
N ASP A 116 -11.37 0.25 -22.10
CA ASP A 116 -10.40 1.35 -22.04
C ASP A 116 -9.28 1.04 -21.05
N ALA A 117 -8.06 0.82 -21.54
CA ALA A 117 -6.86 0.67 -20.71
C ALA A 117 -6.65 1.89 -19.76
N THR A 118 -7.31 3.00 -20.08
CA THR A 118 -7.37 4.26 -19.33
C THR A 118 -8.15 4.17 -18.01
N ARG A 119 -8.89 3.09 -17.74
CA ARG A 119 -9.74 2.96 -16.53
C ARG A 119 -9.13 2.14 -15.39
N VAL A 120 -7.99 1.49 -15.60
CA VAL A 120 -7.32 0.70 -14.55
C VAL A 120 -6.42 1.61 -13.73
N ASP A 121 -6.86 1.94 -12.51
CA ASP A 121 -6.12 2.80 -11.59
C ASP A 121 -5.07 1.98 -10.83
N PRO A 122 -3.77 2.18 -11.08
CA PRO A 122 -2.74 1.42 -10.39
C PRO A 122 -2.76 1.78 -8.90
N THR A 123 -2.78 0.75 -8.06
CA THR A 123 -2.80 0.90 -6.61
C THR A 123 -1.45 0.54 -6.02
N LEU A 124 -0.82 1.53 -5.37
CA LEU A 124 0.42 1.34 -4.62
C LEU A 124 0.11 1.07 -3.16
N PHE A 125 0.47 -0.12 -2.70
CA PHE A 125 0.37 -0.52 -1.31
C PHE A 125 1.66 -0.19 -0.56
N ALA A 126 1.52 0.29 0.68
CA ALA A 126 2.65 0.57 1.54
C ALA A 126 2.39 0.22 3.00
N THR A 127 3.41 -0.27 3.71
CA THR A 127 3.38 -0.46 5.16
C THR A 127 4.17 0.64 5.86
N SER A 128 3.73 1.03 7.07
CA SER A 128 4.48 1.97 7.90
C SER A 128 5.41 1.27 8.91
N TRP A 129 6.47 1.97 9.28
CA TRP A 129 7.41 1.61 10.34
C TRP A 129 6.84 1.95 11.72
N LYS A 130 7.05 1.05 12.70
CA LYS A 130 6.54 1.09 14.09
C LYS A 130 5.02 1.02 14.24
N ARG A 131 4.26 1.71 13.39
CA ARG A 131 2.81 1.64 13.40
C ARG A 131 2.36 0.55 12.44
N GLN A 132 1.49 -0.32 12.91
CA GLN A 132 0.87 -1.38 12.11
C GLN A 132 -0.22 -0.78 11.20
N ARG A 133 0.20 0.11 10.29
CA ARG A 133 -0.67 0.83 9.35
C ARG A 133 -0.36 0.37 7.93
N PHE A 134 -1.42 0.19 7.17
CA PHE A 134 -1.40 -0.20 5.77
C PHE A 134 -2.06 0.91 4.95
N PHE A 135 -1.37 1.33 3.88
CA PHE A 135 -1.78 2.43 3.01
C PHE A 135 -2.00 1.92 1.59
N CYS A 136 -3.03 2.45 0.94
CA CYS A 136 -3.34 2.21 -0.45
C CYS A 136 -3.38 3.56 -1.15
N PHE A 137 -2.48 3.80 -2.10
CA PHE A 137 -2.43 5.02 -2.88
C PHE A 137 -2.92 4.74 -4.30
N SER A 138 -3.92 5.51 -4.74
CA SER A 138 -4.39 5.61 -6.12
C SER A 138 -3.78 6.81 -6.83
N ASN A 139 -3.83 6.85 -8.16
CA ASN A 139 -3.47 8.05 -8.91
C ASN A 139 -4.53 9.16 -8.82
N ARG A 140 -5.80 8.77 -8.57
CA ARG A 140 -6.92 9.70 -8.44
C ARG A 140 -6.85 10.47 -7.13
N GLU A 141 -6.97 11.80 -7.22
CA GLU A 141 -7.17 12.64 -6.04
C GLU A 141 -8.65 12.60 -5.61
N PRO A 142 -8.96 12.82 -4.32
CA PRO A 142 -10.33 12.78 -3.81
C PRO A 142 -11.29 13.74 -4.54
N ALA A 143 -10.77 14.85 -5.07
CA ALA A 143 -11.55 15.84 -5.81
C ALA A 143 -11.93 15.37 -7.23
N ASP A 144 -11.21 14.42 -7.81
CA ASP A 144 -11.40 13.95 -9.18
C ASP A 144 -12.38 12.76 -9.28
N VAL A 145 -12.89 12.27 -8.15
CA VAL A 145 -13.78 11.10 -8.11
C VAL A 145 -15.15 11.46 -8.66
N ARG A 146 -15.49 10.90 -9.83
CA ARG A 146 -16.81 11.10 -10.44
C ARG A 146 -17.83 10.14 -9.82
N PRO A 147 -19.13 10.47 -9.84
CA PRO A 147 -20.19 9.56 -9.41
C PRO A 147 -20.15 8.16 -10.03
N SER A 148 -19.69 8.05 -11.27
CA SER A 148 -19.52 6.78 -11.99
C SER A 148 -18.36 5.91 -11.48
N ASP A 149 -17.43 6.48 -10.71
CA ASP A 149 -16.25 5.77 -10.19
C ASP A 149 -16.56 5.01 -8.90
N TYR A 150 -17.58 5.44 -8.14
CA TYR A 150 -18.06 4.75 -6.94
C TYR A 150 -18.54 3.32 -7.22
N ALA A 151 -18.91 2.99 -8.46
CA ALA A 151 -19.32 1.64 -8.85
C ALA A 151 -18.16 0.62 -8.91
N THR A 152 -16.90 1.09 -8.89
CA THR A 152 -15.69 0.24 -8.87
C THR A 152 -15.13 0.10 -7.45
N TYR A 153 -15.47 1.04 -6.56
CA TYR A 153 -15.18 0.92 -5.14
C TYR A 153 -16.14 -0.09 -4.54
N VAL A 154 -15.73 -1.35 -4.52
CA VAL A 154 -16.26 -2.29 -3.54
C VAL A 154 -15.89 -1.70 -2.18
N PRO A 155 -16.85 -1.20 -1.39
CA PRO A 155 -16.51 -0.76 -0.05
C PRO A 155 -15.89 -1.98 0.64
N MET A 156 -14.66 -1.83 1.14
CA MET A 156 -14.13 -2.72 2.17
C MET A 156 -14.98 -2.48 3.42
N ALA A 157 -16.23 -2.93 3.37
CA ALA A 157 -17.01 -3.18 4.55
C ALA A 157 -16.20 -4.25 5.29
N PHE A 158 -15.42 -3.79 6.27
CA PHE A 158 -14.94 -4.68 7.31
C PHE A 158 -16.18 -5.42 7.78
N ALA A 159 -16.26 -6.71 7.46
CA ALA A 159 -17.26 -7.56 8.05
C ALA A 159 -16.99 -7.50 9.56
N THR A 160 -17.75 -6.66 10.26
CA THR A 160 -17.89 -6.73 11.71
C THR A 160 -18.53 -8.08 11.96
N ARG A 161 -17.70 -9.11 12.14
CA ARG A 161 -18.15 -10.37 12.69
C ARG A 161 -18.50 -10.06 14.14
N GLU A 162 -19.76 -9.74 14.38
CA GLU A 162 -20.34 -9.89 15.71
C GLU A 162 -20.26 -11.38 16.05
N HIS A 163 -19.20 -11.78 16.74
CA HIS A 163 -19.14 -13.08 17.38
C HIS A 163 -20.01 -13.01 18.63
N GLU A 164 -21.27 -13.41 18.49
CA GLU A 164 -22.08 -13.82 19.62
C GLU A 164 -21.52 -15.16 20.12
N GLN A 165 -20.58 -15.10 21.06
CA GLN A 165 -20.14 -16.27 21.82
C GLN A 165 -21.30 -16.69 22.75
N THR A 166 -22.14 -17.59 22.28
CA THR A 166 -22.96 -18.43 23.17
C THR A 166 -22.07 -19.54 23.71
N CYS A 167 -21.56 -19.35 24.92
CA CYS A 167 -20.95 -20.41 25.70
C CYS A 167 -22.05 -21.41 26.08
N VAL A 168 -22.06 -22.58 25.43
CA VAL A 168 -22.77 -23.75 25.94
C VAL A 168 -21.80 -24.46 26.89
N CYS A 169 -22.06 -24.37 28.18
CA CYS A 169 -21.39 -25.19 29.17
C CYS A 169 -22.03 -26.58 29.15
N GLU A 170 -21.19 -27.62 28.97
CA GLU A 170 -21.54 -29.02 29.29
C GLU A 170 -21.72 -29.23 30.79
#